data_AF-A0AAV1T0E0-F1
#
_entry.id   AF-A0AAV1T0E0-F1
#
_cell.length_a   1.000
_cell.length_b   1.000
_cell.length_c   1.000
_cell.angle_alpha   90.00
_cell.angle_beta   90.00
_cell.angle_gamma   90.00
#
_symmetry.space_group_name_H-M   'P 1'
#
loop_
_entity.id
_entity.type
_entity.pdbx_description
1 polymer ?
#
loop_
_entity_poly.entity_id
_entity_poly.type
_entity_poly.pdbx_seq_one_letter_code
_entity_poly.pdbx_strand_id
1 'polypeptide(L)' 'MKLRGVFRGTKLPAGQHTIGTKWVFKIEREADESIEKYKARLVA' A
#
# COMPACT_ATOMS: atom_id res chain seq x y z
N MET A 1 3.53 27.11 -17.20
CA MET A 1 3.26 25.77 -17.78
C MET A 1 3.14 24.77 -16.64
N LYS A 2 1.93 24.24 -16.37
CA LYS A 2 1.65 23.39 -15.19
C LYS A 2 1.95 21.94 -15.54
N LEU A 3 2.96 21.35 -14.90
CA LEU A 3 3.29 19.93 -15.06
C LEU A 3 2.11 19.09 -14.53
N ARG A 4 1.40 18.41 -15.43
CA ARG A 4 0.34 17.47 -15.06
C ARG A 4 1.00 16.15 -14.62
N GLY A 5 0.60 15.61 -13.47
CA GLY A 5 0.97 14.25 -13.05
C GLY A 5 2.04 14.11 -11.95
N VAL A 6 2.57 15.20 -11.38
CA VAL A 6 3.50 15.12 -10.24
C VAL A 6 2.80 15.55 -8.95
N PHE A 7 2.47 14.58 -8.10
CA PHE A 7 2.03 14.85 -6.73
C PHE A 7 3.25 15.10 -5.84
N ARG A 8 3.17 16.12 -4.98
CA ARG A 8 4.18 16.41 -3.95
C ARG A 8 3.54 16.32 -2.59
N GLY A 9 4.28 15.83 -1.60
CA GLY A 9 3.84 15.85 -0.20
C GLY A 9 3.58 17.29 0.24
N THR A 10 2.49 17.50 0.97
CA THR A 10 2.12 18.78 1.59
C THR A 10 2.00 18.61 3.10
N LYS A 11 2.05 19.73 3.83
CA LYS A 11 1.75 19.73 5.26
C LYS A 11 0.29 19.34 5.48
N LEU A 12 0.04 18.55 6.51
CA LEU A 12 -1.31 18.22 6.93
C LEU A 12 -2.06 19.48 7.39
N PRO A 13 -3.36 19.62 7.07
CA PRO A 13 -4.21 20.65 7.66
C PRO A 13 -4.30 20.50 9.19
N ALA A 14 -4.60 21.60 9.88
CA ALA A 14 -4.76 21.58 11.33
C ALA A 14 -5.88 20.60 11.76
N GLY A 15 -5.62 19.81 12.78
CA GLY A 15 -6.57 18.81 13.31
C GLY A 15 -6.71 17.55 12.45
N GLN A 16 -5.89 17.37 11.41
CA GLN A 16 -5.91 16.18 10.57
C GLN A 16 -4.73 15.24 10.89
N HIS A 17 -4.92 13.95 10.58
CA HIS A 17 -3.90 12.93 10.70
C HIS A 17 -3.64 12.24 9.36
N THR A 18 -2.40 11.84 9.11
CA THR A 18 -2.06 10.99 7.97
C THR A 18 -2.75 9.64 8.08
N ILE A 19 -3.20 9.11 6.96
CA ILE A 19 -3.51 7.68 6.86
C ILE A 19 -2.18 6.91 6.89
N GLY A 20 -2.01 6.04 7.87
CA GLY A 20 -0.85 5.17 7.95
C GLY A 20 -0.88 4.12 6.85
N THR A 21 0.22 3.89 6.16
CA THR A 21 0.31 2.83 5.16
C THR A 21 0.88 1.56 5.79
N LYS A 22 0.30 0.40 5.48
CA LYS A 22 0.85 -0.91 5.90
C LYS A 22 0.91 -1.89 4.74
N TRP A 23 1.85 -2.83 4.83
CA TRP A 23 1.91 -3.97 3.92
C TRP A 23 1.12 -5.14 4.49
N VAL A 24 0.30 -5.76 3.65
CA VAL A 24 -0.37 -7.02 3.94
C VAL A 24 0.27 -8.11 3.10
N PHE A 25 0.80 -9.13 3.76
CA PHE A 25 1.41 -10.28 3.12
C PHE A 25 0.47 -11.49 3.24
N LYS A 26 0.37 -12.27 2.16
CA LYS A 26 -0.38 -13.52 2.13
C LYS A 26 0.42 -14.57 1.37
N ILE A 27 0.46 -15.78 1.93
CA ILE A 27 0.97 -16.96 1.24
C ILE A 27 -0.25 -17.76 0.79
N GLU A 28 -0.33 -18.09 -0.48
CA GLU A 28 -1.29 -19.05 -1.01
C GLU A 28 -0.61 -20.42 -1.14
N ARG A 29 -1.34 -21.45 -0.72
CA ARG A 29 -0.89 -22.82 -0.65
C ARG A 29 -1.84 -23.71 -1.44
N GLU A 30 -1.26 -24.71 -2.09
CA GLU A 30 -1.98 -25.78 -2.77
C GLU A 30 -2.64 -26.74 -1.78
N ALA A 31 -3.45 -27.67 -2.28
CA ALA A 31 -4.09 -28.70 -1.46
C ALA A 31 -3.08 -29.65 -0.77
N ASP A 32 -1.87 -29.78 -1.32
CA ASP A 32 -0.76 -30.56 -0.75
C ASP A 32 0.13 -29.73 0.20
N GLU A 33 -0.33 -28.53 0.59
CA GLU A 33 0.34 -27.55 1.45
C GLU A 33 1.61 -26.92 0.87
N SER A 34 1.98 -27.24 -0.38
CA SER A 34 3.08 -26.56 -1.06
C SER A 34 2.72 -25.10 -1.36
N ILE A 35 3.74 -24.25 -1.47
CA ILE A 35 3.53 -22.81 -1.67
C ILE A 35 3.26 -22.53 -3.15
N GLU A 36 2.05 -22.11 -3.46
CA GLU A 36 1.65 -21.66 -4.79
C GLU A 36 2.20 -20.26 -5.06
N LYS A 37 1.98 -19.31 -4.13
CA LYS A 37 2.29 -17.90 -4.37
C LYS A 37 2.53 -17.07 -3.11
N TYR A 38 3.48 -16.16 -3.21
CA TYR A 38 3.63 -15.04 -2.28
C TYR A 38 2.94 -13.79 -2.83
N LYS A 39 2.08 -13.18 -2.02
CA LYS A 39 1.36 -11.95 -2.36
C LYS A 39 1.66 -10.85 -1.36
N ALA A 40 1.80 -9.63 -1.86
CA ALA A 40 1.94 -8.42 -1.06
C ALA A 40 0.99 -7.34 -1.59
N ARG A 41 0.28 -6.66 -0.69
CA ARG A 41 -0.55 -5.49 -1.02
C ARG A 41 -0.26 -4.35 -0.07
N LEU A 42 0.00 -3.18 -0.62
CA LEU A 42 0.07 -1.93 0.13
C LEU A 42 -1.35 -1.42 0.38
N VAL A 43 -1.70 -1.15 1.64
CA VAL A 43 -3.02 -0.59 2.01
C VAL A 43 -2.83 0.70 2.82
N ALA A 44 -3.72 1.65 2.59
CA ALA A 44 -3.87 2.88 3.37
C ALA A 44 -5.16 2.76 4.19
#